data_AF-A0A2D5HC83-F1
#
_entry.id   AF-A0A2D5HC83-F1
#
_cell.length_a   1.000
_cell.length_b   1.000
_cell.length_c   1.000
_cell.angle_alpha   90.00
_cell.angle_beta   90.00
_cell.angle_gamma   90.00
#
_symmetry.space_group_name_H-M   'P 1'
#
loop_
_entity.id
_entity.type
_entity.pdbx_description
1 polymer ?
#
loop_
_entity_poly.entity_id
_entity_poly.type
_entity_poly.pdbx_seq_one_letter_code
_entity_poly.pdbx_strand_id
1 'polypeptide(L)'
;SLTPITDGSGNVTQVIVNGNDPRVRTTTQDLVDASLTFNFDLGDKEAYFRVFGRNLANEKTTTHAFTVAGLWSFGMALEPRTYGATIGFRY
;
A
#
# COMPACT_ATOMS: atom_id res chain seq x y z
N SER A 1 3.10 -5.43 -22.17
CA SER A 1 2.79 -6.07 -23.46
C SER A 1 3.26 -7.52 -23.41
N LEU A 2 2.63 -8.42 -24.16
CA LEU A 2 3.01 -9.83 -24.25
C LEU A 2 3.77 -10.07 -25.55
N THR A 3 4.95 -10.68 -25.47
CA THR A 3 5.73 -11.07 -26.66
C THR A 3 5.83 -12.59 -26.70
N PRO A 4 5.22 -13.26 -27.70
CA PRO A 4 5.38 -14.69 -27.86
C PRO A 4 6.77 -15.04 -28.42
N ILE A 5 7.35 -16.13 -27.95
CA ILE A 5 8.51 -16.79 -28.53
C ILE A 5 7.99 -18.07 -29.20
N THR A 6 8.36 -18.28 -30.46
CA THR A 6 7.91 -19.44 -31.25
C THR A 6 9.07 -20.39 -31.59
N ASP A 7 8.76 -21.67 -31.77
CA ASP A 7 9.69 -22.64 -32.37
C ASP A 7 9.80 -22.46 -33.89
N GLY A 8 10.61 -23.31 -34.55
CA GLY A 8 10.77 -23.31 -36.01
C GLY A 8 9.52 -23.74 -36.80
N SER A 9 8.49 -24.26 -36.12
CA SER A 9 7.19 -24.59 -36.69
C SER A 9 6.14 -23.49 -36.46
N GLY A 10 6.50 -22.40 -35.77
CA GLY A 10 5.60 -21.30 -35.44
C GLY A 10 4.74 -21.53 -34.20
N ASN A 11 4.95 -22.60 -33.43
CA ASN A 11 4.22 -22.84 -32.19
C ASN A 11 4.78 -21.98 -31.06
N VAL A 12 3.91 -21.37 -30.25
CA VAL A 12 4.32 -20.58 -29.08
C VAL A 12 4.88 -21.50 -28.00
N THR A 13 6.15 -21.30 -27.63
CA THR A 13 6.84 -22.07 -26.59
C THR A 13 6.96 -21.30 -25.28
N GLN A 14 6.97 -19.96 -25.34
CA GLN A 14 7.06 -19.08 -24.17
C GLN A 14 6.40 -17.73 -24.46
N VAL A 15 5.94 -17.05 -23.41
CA VAL A 15 5.47 -15.66 -23.49
C VAL A 15 6.28 -14.80 -22.53
N ILE A 16 6.90 -13.74 -23.04
CA ILE A 16 7.55 -12.71 -22.23
C ILE A 16 6.52 -11.68 -21.80
N VAL A 17 6.46 -11.41 -20.50
CA VAL A 17 5.69 -10.31 -19.93
C VAL A 17 6.61 -9.09 -19.83
N ASN A 18 6.44 -8.13 -20.74
CA ASN A 18 7.29 -6.94 -20.79
C ASN A 18 6.90 -5.85 -19.78
N GLY A 19 5.90 -6.11 -18.94
CA GLY A 19 5.45 -5.19 -17.91
C GLY A 19 3.99 -5.41 -17.54
N ASN A 20 3.56 -4.70 -16.50
CA ASN A 20 2.20 -4.73 -15.99
C ASN A 20 1.17 -4.24 -17.03
N ASP A 21 -0.02 -4.83 -16.96
CA ASP A 21 -1.21 -4.43 -17.69
C ASP A 21 -1.57 -2.95 -17.38
N PRO A 22 -1.92 -2.13 -18.38
CA PRO A 22 -2.29 -0.74 -18.16
C PRO A 22 -3.41 -0.52 -17.12
N ARG A 23 -4.31 -1.49 -16.95
CA ARG A 23 -5.43 -1.42 -15.99
C ARG A 23 -4.99 -1.47 -14.53
N VAL A 24 -3.78 -1.93 -14.25
CA VAL A 24 -3.20 -1.96 -12.90
C VAL A 24 -2.12 -0.89 -12.71
N ARG A 25 -2.14 0.16 -13.54
CA ARG A 25 -1.31 1.35 -13.29
C ARG A 25 -1.88 2.10 -12.09
N THR A 26 -0.97 2.51 -11.20
CA THR A 26 -1.29 3.25 -9.99
C THR A 26 -0.73 4.67 -10.10
N THR A 27 -1.32 5.59 -9.33
CA THR A 27 -0.81 6.97 -9.17
C THR A 27 0.25 7.01 -8.07
N THR A 28 0.90 8.16 -7.88
CA THR A 28 1.74 8.39 -6.69
C THR A 28 0.91 8.26 -5.42
N GLN A 29 1.57 7.88 -4.32
CA GLN A 29 0.97 7.80 -2.99
C GLN A 29 1.49 8.96 -2.14
N ASP A 30 0.86 10.11 -2.28
CA ASP A 30 1.25 11.33 -1.56
C ASP A 30 0.52 11.40 -0.21
N LEU A 31 1.03 10.63 0.76
CA LEU A 31 0.40 10.47 2.07
C LEU A 31 0.83 11.56 3.05
N VAL A 32 -0.18 12.14 3.73
CA VAL A 32 0.03 13.09 4.84
C VAL A 32 -0.48 12.45 6.12
N ASP A 33 0.42 12.20 7.05
CA ASP A 33 0.12 11.59 8.35
C ASP A 33 0.53 12.54 9.47
N ALA A 34 -0.25 12.56 10.55
CA ALA A 34 0.06 13.38 11.72
C ALA A 34 -0.31 12.67 13.02
N SER A 35 0.32 13.11 14.10
CA SER A 35 0.05 12.58 15.43
C SER A 35 0.41 13.56 16.52
N LEU A 36 -0.36 13.50 17.62
CA LEU A 36 -0.12 14.28 18.83
C LEU A 36 -0.08 13.33 20.02
N THR A 37 0.94 13.48 20.86
CA THR A 37 1.11 12.70 22.08
C THR A 37 1.13 13.64 23.28
N PHE A 38 0.39 13.29 24.32
CA PHE A 38 0.34 13.95 25.62
C PHE A 38 0.95 13.01 26.66
N ASN A 39 1.94 13.47 27.40
CA ASN A 39 2.58 12.70 28.46
C ASN A 39 2.16 13.24 29.82
N PHE A 40 1.95 12.35 30.78
CA PHE A 40 1.50 12.65 32.13
C PHE A 40 2.39 11.94 33.15
N ASP A 41 2.87 12.70 34.12
CA ASP A 41 3.51 12.16 35.31
C ASP A 41 2.45 11.84 36.37
N LEU A 42 2.42 10.59 36.82
CA LEU A 42 1.46 10.04 37.78
C LEU A 42 2.19 9.56 39.05
N GLY A 43 3.04 10.41 39.61
CA GLY A 43 3.94 10.04 40.71
C GLY A 43 5.12 9.23 40.17
N ASP A 44 5.31 8.01 40.66
CA ASP A 44 6.40 7.11 40.23
C ASP A 44 6.11 6.40 38.89
N LYS A 45 5.06 6.81 38.18
CA LYS A 45 4.57 6.19 36.94
C LYS A 45 4.43 7.24 35.86
N GLU A 46 4.63 6.82 34.62
CA GLU A 46 4.37 7.66 33.45
C GLU A 46 3.19 7.09 32.66
N ALA A 47 2.30 7.95 32.20
CA ALA A 47 1.27 7.59 31.24
C ALA A 47 1.35 8.48 30.00
N TYR A 48 0.90 7.96 28.87
CA TYR A 48 0.73 8.77 27.68
C TYR A 48 -0.60 8.49 26.98
N PHE A 49 -1.13 9.53 26.35
CA PHE A 49 -2.25 9.46 25.44
C PHE A 49 -1.82 10.00 24.09
N ARG A 50 -2.08 9.25 23.02
CA ARG A 50 -1.73 9.64 21.65
C ARG A 50 -2.97 9.59 20.78
N VAL A 51 -3.14 10.60 19.94
CA VAL A 51 -4.06 10.58 18.81
C VAL A 51 -3.27 10.63 17.52
N PHE A 52 -3.73 9.94 16.50
CA PHE A 52 -3.10 9.93 15.19
C PHE A 52 -4.14 9.98 14.07
N GLY A 53 -3.73 10.53 12.94
CA GLY A 53 -4.43 10.46 11.67
C GLY A 53 -3.48 10.02 10.57
N ARG A 54 -3.95 9.10 9.72
CA ARG A 54 -3.24 8.60 8.54
C ARG A 54 -4.04 8.91 7.28
N ASN A 55 -3.33 9.14 6.18
CA ASN A 55 -3.90 9.51 4.89
C ASN A 55 -4.85 10.73 5.02
N LEU A 56 -4.39 11.79 5.67
CA LEU A 56 -5.15 13.02 5.93
C LEU A 56 -5.53 13.74 4.63
N ALA A 57 -4.72 13.62 3.57
CA ALA A 57 -5.06 14.10 2.24
C ALA A 57 -6.16 13.27 1.55
N ASN A 58 -6.51 12.09 2.09
CA ASN A 58 -7.48 11.14 1.52
C ASN A 58 -7.15 10.73 0.08
N GLU A 59 -5.88 10.38 -0.13
CA GLU A 59 -5.39 9.78 -1.35
C GLU A 59 -6.11 8.44 -1.60
N LYS A 60 -6.50 8.22 -2.86
CA LYS A 60 -7.28 7.04 -3.26
C LYS A 60 -6.57 6.36 -4.41
N THR A 61 -5.82 5.32 -4.08
CA THR A 61 -5.02 4.59 -5.06
C THR A 61 -4.82 3.14 -4.61
N THR A 62 -3.91 2.42 -5.25
CA THR A 62 -3.56 1.05 -4.90
C THR A 62 -2.15 0.95 -4.33
N THR A 63 -1.95 0.13 -3.29
CA THR A 63 -0.64 -0.11 -2.66
C THR A 63 0.24 -1.03 -3.48
N HIS A 64 -0.39 -2.05 -4.07
CA HIS A 64 0.25 -3.04 -4.92
C HIS A 64 -0.65 -3.31 -6.09
N ALA A 65 -0.08 -3.36 -7.30
CA ALA A 65 -0.82 -3.60 -8.53
C ALA A 65 0.09 -4.31 -9.53
N PHE A 66 -0.25 -5.56 -9.89
CA PHE A 66 0.62 -6.44 -10.67
C PHE A 66 -0.16 -7.27 -11.69
N THR A 67 0.56 -7.73 -12.72
CA THR A 67 0.07 -8.69 -13.70
C THR A 67 0.81 -10.02 -13.55
N VAL A 68 0.07 -11.11 -13.38
CA VAL A 68 0.62 -12.45 -13.21
C VAL A 68 0.75 -13.13 -14.57
N ALA A 69 1.97 -13.23 -15.07
CA ALA A 69 2.31 -13.95 -16.32
C ALA A 69 1.45 -13.56 -17.56
N GLY A 70 0.79 -12.39 -17.55
CA GLY A 70 -0.16 -11.97 -18.58
C GLY A 70 -1.54 -12.62 -18.51
N LEU A 71 -1.83 -13.45 -17.49
CA LEU A 71 -3.08 -14.20 -17.35
C LEU A 71 -4.18 -13.36 -16.68
N TRP A 72 -3.86 -12.76 -15.53
CA TRP A 72 -4.76 -11.89 -14.80
C TRP A 72 -3.97 -10.78 -14.10
N SER A 73 -4.69 -9.75 -13.68
CA SER A 73 -4.10 -8.61 -12.99
C SER A 73 -4.89 -8.33 -11.71
N PHE A 74 -4.21 -7.85 -10.69
CA PHE A 74 -4.82 -7.51 -9.41
C PHE A 74 -4.22 -6.25 -8.82
N GLY A 75 -5.00 -5.62 -7.95
CA GLY A 75 -4.57 -4.50 -7.15
C GLY A 75 -5.16 -4.56 -5.74
N MET A 76 -4.44 -3.99 -4.78
CA MET A 76 -4.90 -3.84 -3.39
C MET A 76 -5.19 -2.38 -3.11
N ALA A 77 -6.37 -2.08 -2.55
CA ALA A 77 -6.73 -0.73 -2.17
C ALA A 77 -5.78 -0.19 -1.08
N LEU A 78 -5.39 1.06 -1.22
CA LEU A 78 -4.72 1.80 -0.15
C LEU A 78 -5.65 1.95 1.06
N GLU A 79 -5.06 1.95 2.26
CA GLU A 79 -5.79 2.23 3.49
C GLU A 79 -6.51 3.60 3.37
N PRO A 80 -7.82 3.64 3.66
CA PRO A 80 -8.56 4.90 3.70
C PRO A 80 -7.99 5.88 4.75
N ARG A 81 -8.52 7.10 4.76
CA ARG A 81 -8.26 8.02 5.87
C ARG A 81 -8.69 7.39 7.19
N THR A 82 -7.72 7.16 8.07
CA THR A 82 -7.92 6.49 9.35
C THR A 82 -7.52 7.40 10.49
N TYR A 83 -8.29 7.36 11.58
CA TYR A 83 -7.96 8.02 12.83
C TYR A 83 -7.91 7.00 13.95
N GLY A 84 -7.07 7.23 14.94
CA GLY A 84 -7.01 6.37 16.10
C GLY A 84 -6.42 7.06 17.30
N ALA A 85 -6.55 6.37 18.44
CA ALA A 85 -5.98 6.80 19.69
C ALA A 85 -5.31 5.63 20.40
N THR A 86 -4.32 5.92 21.23
CA THR A 86 -3.59 4.95 22.03
C THR A 86 -3.37 5.50 23.41
N ILE A 87 -3.53 4.66 24.43
CA ILE A 87 -3.17 4.95 25.80
C ILE A 87 -2.10 3.94 26.23
N GLY A 88 -1.10 4.39 26.98
CA GLY A 88 -0.07 3.52 27.52
C GLY A 88 0.40 3.95 28.89
N PHE A 89 0.88 2.97 29.66
CA PHE A 89 1.39 3.15 31.03
C PHE A 89 2.79 2.54 31.12
N ARG A 90 3.69 3.23 31.79
CA ARG A 90 5.02 2.75 32.17
C ARG A 90 5.07 2.64 33.69
N TYR A 91 5.51 1.48 34.17
CA TYR A 91 5.59 1.11 35.58
C TYR A 91 7.03 0.80 35.98
#